data_AF-A0A7V4L9T7-F1
#
_entry.id   AF-A0A7V4L9T7-F1
#
_cell.length_a   1.000
_cell.length_b   1.000
_cell.length_c   1.000
_cell.angle_alpha   90.00
_cell.angle_beta   90.00
_cell.angle_gamma   90.00
#
_symmetry.space_group_name_H-M   'P 1'
#
loop_
_entity.id
_entity.type
_entity.pdbx_description
1 polymer ?
#
loop_
_entity_poly.entity_id
_entity_poly.type
_entity_poly.pdbx_seq_one_letter_code
_entity_poly.pdbx_strand_id
1 'polypeptide(L)'
;MKHDTPTFQRGHAHRSVSCRGAFIGAWALSVLLSNASVQALPATQVSRPKIAGKPGGAMPVLMAAKPAMVRAVPGGKGAKKSSAQRSVSSPARTWPAGRLASLRPTTNPGSRPWVPVGNGQNFGSRFEPTGHESPISSADDPDRERILNLQESIDRIVRGPVLGRLRVGMRVVDLSSGRLLYSRRGSVLMDPASNQKVLATATALLRLGSTWRFRTELSGPSPDGEGAIAGDLVLRGSGDPSLRSGHLDEMAQELVRRGVTCVDGRVLGDPRRLGADEIGAGRSPLRLSWGAIEVRIRPGDKVGAAALASVYPPSDAIRLVNQATTGKGRGRIGVSIARVGDHFQVTVTGRVGLGRRGIAIRRFPSSDTLFAAIMMRAALVRAGIEVRGSAGVFPVDEHGRVANAPWEGSWLAAGSPAGDTAIPIAHRKPSPTILAVHESAPLSLLIRRVNKNSDNEWAERVLEAVGAEIYGGGANTSKGVRALREAMGDLGISNGYIPANGSGLG
;
A
#
# COMPACT_ATOMS: atom_id res chain seq x y z
N MET A 1 22.03 27.20 65.23
CA MET A 1 22.77 27.23 66.51
C MET A 1 23.60 25.96 66.61
N LYS A 2 24.93 26.13 66.59
CA LYS A 2 26.05 25.28 67.08
C LYS A 2 26.07 23.78 66.67
N HIS A 3 26.96 23.38 65.74
CA HIS A 3 28.37 22.94 65.94
C HIS A 3 28.41 21.45 66.36
N ASP A 4 29.10 20.48 65.72
CA ASP A 4 30.48 20.48 65.24
C ASP A 4 30.79 19.39 64.18
N THR A 5 31.82 19.63 63.38
CA THR A 5 32.68 18.68 62.61
C THR A 5 33.98 18.46 63.41
N PRO A 6 35.00 17.61 63.09
CA PRO A 6 35.41 17.01 61.80
C PRO A 6 35.78 15.48 61.92
N THR A 7 36.24 14.73 60.92
CA THR A 7 37.64 14.64 60.44
C THR A 7 37.75 13.70 59.23
N PHE A 8 38.74 13.97 58.38
CA PHE A 8 39.05 13.39 57.07
C PHE A 8 40.24 12.42 57.21
N GLN A 9 40.28 11.28 56.49
CA GLN A 9 41.49 10.82 55.78
C GLN A 9 41.26 9.63 54.83
N ARG A 10 42.13 9.58 53.81
CA ARG A 10 42.06 8.88 52.52
C ARG A 10 42.59 7.44 52.57
N GLY A 11 42.24 6.63 51.55
CA GLY A 11 43.04 5.46 51.16
C GLY A 11 42.44 4.68 49.97
N HIS A 12 43.08 4.77 48.80
CA HIS A 12 42.79 4.03 47.57
C HIS A 12 43.02 2.51 47.69
N ALA A 13 42.27 1.68 46.95
CA ALA A 13 42.82 0.68 46.01
C ALA A 13 41.75 -0.17 45.27
N HIS A 14 41.98 -0.21 43.96
CA HIS A 14 41.58 -1.11 42.86
C HIS A 14 41.03 -2.54 43.07
N ARG A 15 40.32 -2.95 41.98
CA ARG A 15 39.96 -4.30 41.45
C ARG A 15 38.57 -4.80 41.83
N SER A 16 37.76 -5.46 41.01
CA SER A 16 37.64 -5.71 39.56
C SER A 16 36.48 -6.74 39.41
N VAL A 17 35.72 -6.72 38.29
CA VAL A 17 34.97 -7.90 37.72
C VAL A 17 33.68 -8.27 38.53
N SER A 18 32.49 -8.61 38.02
CA SER A 18 31.93 -8.99 36.71
C SER A 18 30.39 -9.00 36.83
N CYS A 19 29.66 -8.74 35.74
CA CYS A 19 28.64 -9.64 35.14
C CYS A 19 27.56 -8.88 34.32
N ARG A 20 27.72 -8.99 33.00
CA ARG A 20 26.70 -9.34 31.99
C ARG A 20 25.32 -8.68 32.08
N GLY A 21 25.11 -7.65 31.25
CA GLY A 21 23.80 -7.26 30.71
C GLY A 21 23.84 -7.32 29.18
N ALA A 22 23.09 -8.24 28.59
CA ALA A 22 22.95 -8.40 27.15
C ALA A 22 21.98 -7.34 26.57
N PHE A 23 22.47 -6.46 25.72
CA PHE A 23 21.68 -5.59 24.86
C PHE A 23 21.90 -6.01 23.40
N ILE A 24 20.85 -6.51 22.75
CA ILE A 24 20.81 -6.71 21.29
C ILE A 24 20.22 -5.42 20.69
N GLY A 25 21.10 -4.51 20.26
CA GLY A 25 20.77 -3.33 19.47
C GLY A 25 21.09 -3.56 18.01
N ALA A 26 20.08 -3.40 17.15
CA ALA A 26 20.21 -3.42 15.70
C ALA A 26 21.04 -2.22 15.22
N TRP A 27 22.14 -2.47 14.51
CA TRP A 27 22.95 -1.44 13.86
C TRP A 27 22.42 -1.19 12.45
N ALA A 28 21.84 -0.01 12.24
CA ALA A 28 21.65 0.60 10.94
C ALA A 28 22.79 1.59 10.72
N LEU A 29 23.67 1.32 9.74
CA LEU A 29 24.75 2.22 9.38
C LEU A 29 24.18 3.39 8.56
N SER A 30 24.21 4.59 9.14
CA SER A 30 24.00 5.85 8.43
C SER A 30 25.34 6.28 7.82
N VAL A 31 25.37 6.53 6.51
CA VAL A 31 26.51 7.19 5.85
C VAL A 31 26.21 8.69 5.80
N LEU A 32 27.05 9.46 6.50
CA LEU A 32 27.20 10.91 6.39
C LEU A 32 27.93 11.23 5.08
N LEU A 33 27.31 12.04 4.22
CA LEU A 33 27.99 12.74 3.14
C LEU A 33 28.40 14.12 3.65
N SER A 34 29.68 14.46 3.55
CA SER A 34 30.19 15.83 3.68
C SER A 34 31.00 16.19 2.43
N ASN A 35 30.85 17.46 2.06
CA ASN A 35 31.14 18.11 0.78
C ASN A 35 32.63 18.24 0.43
N ALA A 36 32.91 18.30 -0.88
CA ALA A 36 33.65 19.34 -1.63
C ALA A 36 33.94 18.77 -3.03
N SER A 37 33.57 19.38 -4.16
CA SER A 37 34.16 20.60 -4.69
C SER A 37 33.32 21.08 -5.89
N VAL A 38 32.92 22.35 -5.92
CA VAL A 38 32.39 23.00 -7.13
C VAL A 38 33.29 24.20 -7.41
N GLN A 39 33.96 24.16 -8.57
CA GLN A 39 34.73 25.29 -9.09
C GLN A 39 33.78 26.38 -9.60
N ALA A 40 34.06 27.61 -9.19
CA ALA A 40 33.40 28.84 -9.60
C ALA A 40 33.97 29.38 -10.92
N LEU A 41 33.18 30.23 -11.62
CA LEU A 41 33.56 31.40 -12.43
C LEU A 41 32.28 32.04 -13.05
N PRO A 42 32.25 33.34 -13.44
CA PRO A 42 32.26 34.54 -12.61
C PRO A 42 30.96 35.39 -12.73
N ALA A 43 30.85 36.39 -11.85
CA ALA A 43 29.70 37.28 -11.68
C ALA A 43 29.68 38.46 -12.67
N THR A 44 28.47 38.85 -13.09
CA THR A 44 28.16 40.20 -13.58
C THR A 44 27.05 40.83 -12.72
N GLN A 45 27.31 42.06 -12.29
CA GLN A 45 26.49 42.91 -11.42
C GLN A 45 25.23 43.40 -12.14
N VAL A 46 24.07 43.38 -11.47
CA VAL A 46 23.10 44.51 -11.49
C VAL A 46 22.37 44.58 -10.13
N SER A 47 22.11 45.82 -9.74
CA SER A 47 21.75 46.48 -8.48
C SER A 47 20.45 46.10 -7.75
N ARG A 48 20.47 46.29 -6.42
CA ARG A 48 19.32 46.34 -5.48
C ARG A 48 18.62 47.71 -5.48
N PRO A 49 17.38 47.76 -4.96
CA PRO A 49 17.04 48.77 -3.95
C PRO A 49 16.57 48.16 -2.61
N LYS A 50 16.87 48.89 -1.53
CA LYS A 50 16.46 48.68 -0.13
C LYS A 50 15.07 49.30 0.14
N ILE A 51 14.37 48.82 1.18
CA ILE A 51 13.60 49.52 2.25
C ILE A 51 12.83 48.40 3.00
N ALA A 52 13.20 47.98 4.21
CA ALA A 52 12.94 48.53 5.55
C ALA A 52 11.45 48.54 5.99
N GLY A 53 11.12 47.74 7.04
CA GLY A 53 9.83 47.83 7.75
C GLY A 53 9.37 46.53 8.44
N LYS A 54 9.66 46.38 9.73
CA LYS A 54 8.92 45.58 10.73
C LYS A 54 8.61 46.56 11.88
N PRO A 55 7.51 46.45 12.66
CA PRO A 55 7.32 45.26 13.52
C PRO A 55 5.86 44.87 13.86
N GLY A 56 5.71 43.72 14.54
CA GLY A 56 4.65 43.50 15.53
C GLY A 56 3.47 42.63 15.09
N GLY A 57 3.35 41.43 15.67
CA GLY A 57 2.15 40.60 15.53
C GLY A 57 2.40 39.17 16.03
N ALA A 58 2.00 38.91 17.28
CA ALA A 58 2.10 37.63 17.95
C ALA A 58 1.33 36.52 17.19
N MET A 59 1.95 35.36 17.03
CA MET A 59 1.32 34.13 16.54
C MET A 59 0.89 33.28 17.74
N PRO A 60 -0.37 32.83 17.86
CA PRO A 60 -0.76 31.91 18.91
C PRO A 60 -0.27 30.50 18.57
N VAL A 61 0.35 29.86 19.56
CA VAL A 61 0.69 28.43 19.55
C VAL A 61 -0.61 27.64 19.63
N LEU A 62 -1.00 26.97 18.54
CA LEU A 62 -2.14 26.05 18.55
C LEU A 62 -1.71 24.75 19.26
N MET A 63 -2.21 24.57 20.47
CA MET A 63 -2.07 23.33 21.23
C MET A 63 -2.74 22.16 20.49
N ALA A 64 -2.00 21.06 20.32
CA ALA A 64 -2.50 19.82 19.77
C ALA A 64 -3.67 19.27 20.63
N ALA A 65 -4.87 19.23 20.06
CA ALA A 65 -6.03 18.60 20.67
C ALA A 65 -5.83 17.08 20.73
N LYS A 66 -6.05 16.49 21.92
CA LYS A 66 -6.08 15.04 22.14
C LYS A 66 -7.21 14.40 21.32
N PRO A 67 -7.05 13.15 20.83
CA PRO A 67 -8.12 12.47 20.10
C PRO A 67 -9.31 12.19 21.04
N ALA A 68 -10.50 12.55 20.57
CA ALA A 68 -11.77 12.33 21.27
C ALA A 68 -12.06 10.83 21.41
N MET A 69 -12.38 10.40 22.63
CA MET A 69 -12.97 9.08 22.90
C MET A 69 -14.44 9.09 22.48
N VAL A 70 -14.81 8.21 21.55
CA VAL A 70 -16.22 7.98 21.19
C VAL A 70 -16.92 7.30 22.36
N ARG A 71 -18.03 7.91 22.80
CA ARG A 71 -18.84 7.50 23.97
C ARG A 71 -19.60 6.19 23.65
N ALA A 72 -19.33 5.14 24.42
CA ALA A 72 -20.07 3.88 24.34
C ALA A 72 -21.47 4.04 24.97
N VAL A 73 -22.50 3.53 24.29
CA VAL A 73 -23.87 3.43 24.82
C VAL A 73 -23.98 2.14 25.67
N PRO A 74 -24.43 2.19 26.95
CA PRO A 74 -24.66 0.98 27.74
C PRO A 74 -26.01 0.33 27.39
N GLY A 75 -26.00 -0.97 27.09
CA GLY A 75 -27.22 -1.78 27.00
C GLY A 75 -27.73 -2.17 28.39
N GLY A 76 -29.00 -1.85 28.67
CA GLY A 76 -29.69 -2.17 29.91
C GLY A 76 -29.98 -3.67 30.08
N LYS A 77 -30.04 -4.10 31.35
CA LYS A 77 -30.41 -5.45 31.79
C LYS A 77 -31.86 -5.50 32.27
N GLY A 78 -32.54 -6.61 31.97
CA GLY A 78 -33.77 -7.10 32.61
C GLY A 78 -34.46 -8.11 31.68
N ALA A 79 -34.96 -9.28 32.07
CA ALA A 79 -35.11 -9.93 33.36
C ALA A 79 -35.21 -11.46 33.16
N LYS A 80 -34.95 -12.23 34.22
CA LYS A 80 -35.08 -13.70 34.30
C LYS A 80 -36.53 -14.15 34.41
N LYS A 81 -36.83 -15.37 33.91
CA LYS A 81 -37.73 -16.44 34.40
C LYS A 81 -37.62 -17.60 33.39
N SER A 82 -37.79 -18.89 33.63
CA SER A 82 -37.68 -19.83 34.76
C SER A 82 -37.72 -21.23 34.10
N SER A 83 -37.16 -22.22 34.79
CA SER A 83 -36.99 -23.62 34.41
C SER A 83 -38.23 -24.39 33.96
N ALA A 84 -38.06 -25.34 33.04
CA ALA A 84 -38.60 -26.71 33.18
C ALA A 84 -37.83 -27.69 32.27
N GLN A 85 -37.29 -28.74 32.89
CA GLN A 85 -36.72 -29.92 32.25
C GLN A 85 -37.81 -30.77 31.59
N ARG A 86 -37.49 -31.37 30.43
CA ARG A 86 -37.94 -32.73 30.08
C ARG A 86 -36.98 -33.35 29.06
N SER A 87 -36.39 -34.47 29.48
CA SER A 87 -35.61 -35.42 28.69
C SER A 87 -36.50 -36.17 27.70
N VAL A 88 -36.07 -36.37 26.45
CA VAL A 88 -36.25 -37.63 25.70
C VAL A 88 -35.14 -37.77 24.65
N SER A 89 -34.63 -39.00 24.57
CA SER A 89 -33.65 -39.62 23.68
C SER A 89 -33.86 -39.48 22.17
N SER A 90 -32.77 -39.70 21.42
CA SER A 90 -32.72 -39.93 19.97
C SER A 90 -33.69 -41.03 19.49
N PRO A 91 -34.00 -41.05 18.18
CA PRO A 91 -33.28 -42.01 17.34
C PRO A 91 -32.88 -41.48 15.95
N ALA A 92 -31.86 -42.13 15.39
CA ALA A 92 -31.42 -42.03 14.02
C ALA A 92 -32.54 -42.44 13.03
N ARG A 93 -32.63 -41.75 11.88
CA ARG A 93 -33.23 -42.28 10.66
C ARG A 93 -32.40 -41.92 9.44
N THR A 94 -32.02 -42.99 8.76
CA THR A 94 -31.53 -43.13 7.40
C THR A 94 -32.51 -42.55 6.37
N TRP A 95 -31.99 -42.04 5.25
CA TRP A 95 -32.75 -41.73 4.04
C TRP A 95 -32.12 -42.42 2.83
N PRO A 96 -32.94 -42.89 1.85
CA PRO A 96 -32.54 -43.89 0.86
C PRO A 96 -31.94 -43.28 -0.42
N ALA A 97 -31.24 -44.14 -1.16
CA ALA A 97 -30.70 -43.87 -2.49
C ALA A 97 -31.78 -43.81 -3.58
N GLY A 98 -31.66 -42.89 -4.52
CA GLY A 98 -32.43 -42.95 -5.78
C GLY A 98 -32.47 -41.66 -6.60
N ARG A 99 -31.68 -41.66 -7.70
CA ARG A 99 -31.82 -40.88 -8.95
C ARG A 99 -31.73 -39.35 -8.89
N LEU A 100 -30.56 -38.84 -9.28
CA LEU A 100 -30.44 -37.57 -10.01
C LEU A 100 -29.58 -37.80 -11.26
N ALA A 101 -30.22 -37.58 -12.41
CA ALA A 101 -29.59 -37.58 -13.71
C ALA A 101 -28.97 -36.19 -13.99
N SER A 102 -27.71 -36.23 -14.41
CA SER A 102 -27.06 -35.35 -15.40
C SER A 102 -27.36 -33.84 -15.37
N LEU A 103 -26.52 -33.06 -14.68
CA LEU A 103 -25.99 -31.79 -15.18
C LEU A 103 -24.53 -31.63 -14.70
N ARG A 104 -23.61 -31.58 -15.67
CA ARG A 104 -22.16 -31.48 -15.46
C ARG A 104 -21.76 -30.03 -15.12
N PRO A 105 -20.87 -29.78 -14.15
CA PRO A 105 -20.19 -28.50 -14.03
C PRO A 105 -19.09 -28.38 -15.10
N THR A 106 -19.08 -27.26 -15.82
CA THR A 106 -18.02 -26.89 -16.77
C THR A 106 -16.69 -26.71 -16.04
N THR A 107 -15.69 -27.48 -16.45
CA THR A 107 -14.31 -27.39 -16.00
C THR A 107 -13.61 -26.18 -16.60
N ASN A 108 -12.99 -25.37 -15.74
CA ASN A 108 -12.03 -24.32 -16.09
C ASN A 108 -10.76 -24.98 -16.67
N PRO A 109 -10.29 -24.65 -17.89
CA PRO A 109 -9.06 -25.22 -18.42
C PRO A 109 -7.87 -24.40 -17.89
N GLY A 110 -7.13 -24.94 -16.90
CA GLY A 110 -5.90 -24.29 -16.45
C GLY A 110 -5.18 -24.86 -15.23
N SER A 111 -5.81 -25.72 -14.43
CA SER A 111 -5.16 -26.31 -13.25
C SER A 111 -4.75 -27.75 -13.50
N ARG A 112 -3.44 -28.01 -13.67
CA ARG A 112 -2.89 -29.37 -13.62
C ARG A 112 -2.92 -29.88 -12.17
N PRO A 113 -3.28 -31.16 -11.91
CA PRO A 113 -3.21 -31.74 -10.58
C PRO A 113 -1.76 -31.97 -10.15
N TRP A 114 -1.51 -31.80 -8.86
CA TRP A 114 -0.25 -32.14 -8.20
C TRP A 114 -0.07 -33.67 -8.19
N VAL A 115 1.03 -34.16 -8.77
CA VAL A 115 1.44 -35.58 -8.75
C VAL A 115 2.52 -35.74 -7.67
N PRO A 116 2.38 -36.67 -6.71
CA PRO A 116 3.45 -36.93 -5.76
C PRO A 116 4.57 -37.71 -6.47
N VAL A 117 5.76 -37.12 -6.54
CA VAL A 117 6.96 -37.80 -7.06
C VAL A 117 7.51 -38.71 -5.96
N GLY A 118 7.73 -39.97 -6.31
CA GLY A 118 8.13 -41.06 -5.42
C GLY A 118 9.47 -40.85 -4.73
N ASN A 119 9.57 -41.44 -3.54
CA ASN A 119 10.79 -41.61 -2.78
C ASN A 119 11.82 -42.44 -3.56
N GLY A 120 13.07 -41.99 -3.51
CA GLY A 120 14.24 -42.85 -3.71
C GLY A 120 14.95 -42.68 -5.05
N GLN A 121 15.73 -41.62 -5.19
CA GLN A 121 16.98 -41.66 -5.97
C GLN A 121 18.07 -40.86 -5.25
N ASN A 122 19.23 -41.50 -5.12
CA ASN A 122 20.43 -41.01 -4.46
C ASN A 122 20.80 -39.57 -4.83
N PHE A 123 20.74 -38.64 -3.85
CA PHE A 123 21.45 -37.37 -3.92
C PHE A 123 22.93 -37.59 -3.59
N GLY A 124 23.61 -38.23 -4.54
CA GLY A 124 25.05 -38.49 -4.50
C GLY A 124 25.71 -38.01 -5.79
N SER A 125 25.37 -36.81 -6.28
CA SER A 125 26.18 -36.13 -7.28
C SER A 125 26.78 -34.86 -6.66
N ARG A 126 28.08 -34.94 -6.42
CA ARG A 126 28.95 -33.79 -6.14
C ARG A 126 28.71 -32.81 -7.29
N PHE A 127 28.08 -31.66 -7.02
CA PHE A 127 27.88 -30.61 -8.02
C PHE A 127 29.24 -30.27 -8.65
N GLU A 128 29.38 -30.56 -9.95
CA GLU A 128 30.48 -30.08 -10.78
C GLU A 128 30.55 -28.55 -10.64
N PRO A 129 31.71 -27.98 -10.27
CA PRO A 129 31.85 -26.53 -10.12
C PRO A 129 31.87 -25.93 -11.51
N THR A 130 30.69 -25.55 -12.03
CA THR A 130 30.64 -24.63 -13.17
C THR A 130 31.47 -23.40 -12.79
N GLY A 131 32.49 -23.17 -13.62
CA GLY A 131 33.75 -22.55 -13.24
C GLY A 131 33.66 -21.18 -12.58
N HIS A 132 34.71 -20.84 -11.86
CA HIS A 132 34.99 -19.47 -11.49
C HIS A 132 35.21 -18.66 -12.78
N GLU A 133 34.33 -17.72 -13.07
CA GLU A 133 34.35 -16.89 -14.30
C GLU A 133 34.94 -15.50 -14.03
N SER A 134 35.61 -15.31 -12.89
CA SER A 134 36.18 -13.99 -12.61
C SER A 134 37.27 -13.68 -13.63
N PRO A 135 37.31 -12.45 -14.16
CA PRO A 135 38.28 -12.09 -15.16
C PRO A 135 39.68 -12.16 -14.56
N ILE A 136 40.61 -12.72 -15.33
CA ILE A 136 42.03 -12.66 -15.02
C ILE A 136 42.48 -11.24 -15.34
N SER A 137 42.84 -10.46 -14.31
CA SER A 137 43.47 -9.15 -14.52
C SER A 137 44.75 -9.31 -15.34
N SER A 138 45.04 -8.38 -16.26
CA SER A 138 46.31 -8.39 -17.01
C SER A 138 47.49 -8.07 -16.08
N ALA A 139 48.70 -8.47 -16.46
CA ALA A 139 49.90 -8.20 -15.66
C ALA A 139 50.18 -6.69 -15.53
N ASP A 140 49.84 -5.93 -16.58
CA ASP A 140 50.06 -4.49 -16.68
C ASP A 140 48.90 -3.65 -16.13
N ASP A 141 47.86 -4.28 -15.55
CA ASP A 141 46.73 -3.56 -14.95
C ASP A 141 47.19 -2.84 -13.67
N PRO A 142 47.13 -1.50 -13.59
CA PRO A 142 47.57 -0.76 -12.41
C PRO A 142 46.75 -1.09 -11.16
N ASP A 143 45.53 -1.62 -11.32
CA ASP A 143 44.67 -2.06 -10.21
C ASP A 143 44.76 -3.57 -9.92
N ARG A 144 45.64 -4.31 -10.62
CA ARG A 144 45.73 -5.79 -10.56
C ARG A 144 45.66 -6.32 -9.14
N GLU A 145 46.55 -5.86 -8.27
CA GLU A 145 46.64 -6.32 -6.89
C GLU A 145 45.36 -6.04 -6.09
N ARG A 146 44.71 -4.89 -6.31
CA ARG A 146 43.44 -4.57 -5.64
C ARG A 146 42.32 -5.48 -6.11
N ILE A 147 42.26 -5.77 -7.40
CA ILE A 147 41.27 -6.68 -7.99
C ILE A 147 41.47 -8.09 -7.45
N LEU A 148 42.69 -8.62 -7.48
CA LEU A 148 42.99 -9.97 -6.94
C LEU A 148 42.62 -10.08 -5.45
N ASN A 149 42.97 -9.08 -4.65
CA ASN A 149 42.59 -9.04 -3.23
C ASN A 149 41.07 -8.99 -3.01
N LEU A 150 40.33 -8.25 -3.84
CA LEU A 150 38.86 -8.23 -3.84
C LEU A 150 38.30 -9.60 -4.19
N GLN A 151 38.78 -10.21 -5.28
CA GLN A 151 38.33 -11.52 -5.75
C GLN A 151 38.55 -12.59 -4.68
N GLU A 152 39.74 -12.65 -4.09
CA GLU A 152 40.06 -13.62 -3.03
C GLU A 152 39.19 -13.40 -1.78
N SER A 153 38.95 -12.14 -1.40
CA SER A 153 38.12 -11.81 -0.25
C SER A 153 36.67 -12.25 -0.45
N ILE A 154 36.11 -12.01 -1.64
CA ILE A 154 34.76 -12.49 -1.99
C ILE A 154 34.73 -14.01 -2.02
N ASP A 155 35.72 -14.66 -2.63
CA ASP A 155 35.82 -16.12 -2.68
C ASP A 155 35.78 -16.75 -1.29
N ARG A 156 36.53 -16.20 -0.34
CA ARG A 156 36.57 -16.66 1.05
C ARG A 156 35.19 -16.60 1.71
N ILE A 157 34.44 -15.53 1.46
CA ILE A 157 33.06 -15.37 1.96
C ILE A 157 32.13 -16.41 1.33
N VAL A 158 32.19 -16.56 0.01
CA VAL A 158 31.27 -17.42 -0.74
C VAL A 158 31.55 -18.91 -0.52
N ARG A 159 32.81 -19.29 -0.28
CA ARG A 159 33.23 -20.66 0.06
C ARG A 159 33.13 -20.96 1.56
N GLY A 160 32.75 -19.96 2.36
CA GLY A 160 32.58 -20.11 3.81
C GLY A 160 31.48 -21.11 4.20
N PRO A 161 31.39 -21.48 5.48
CA PRO A 161 30.54 -22.58 5.96
C PRO A 161 29.04 -22.39 5.69
N VAL A 162 28.57 -21.15 5.59
CA VAL A 162 27.16 -20.82 5.33
C VAL A 162 26.89 -20.81 3.81
N LEU A 163 27.59 -19.94 3.06
CA LEU A 163 27.33 -19.72 1.64
C LEU A 163 27.87 -20.85 0.74
N GLY A 164 28.88 -21.58 1.17
CA GLY A 164 29.48 -22.68 0.40
C GLY A 164 28.53 -23.85 0.16
N ARG A 165 27.46 -23.95 0.96
CA ARG A 165 26.38 -24.95 0.81
C ARG A 165 25.22 -24.45 -0.06
N LEU A 166 25.26 -23.19 -0.51
CA LEU A 166 24.19 -22.56 -1.27
C LEU A 166 24.62 -22.28 -2.71
N ARG A 167 23.62 -22.18 -3.59
CA ARG A 167 23.84 -21.68 -4.95
C ARG A 167 23.88 -20.15 -4.92
N VAL A 168 25.10 -19.59 -4.94
CA VAL A 168 25.33 -18.14 -4.96
C VAL A 168 25.78 -17.69 -6.34
N GLY A 169 25.06 -16.71 -6.90
CA GLY A 169 25.43 -15.93 -8.06
C GLY A 169 25.90 -14.54 -7.62
N MET A 170 27.02 -14.06 -8.18
CA MET A 170 27.55 -12.75 -7.86
C MET A 170 28.31 -12.18 -9.06
N ARG A 171 28.09 -10.90 -9.34
CA ARG A 171 28.74 -10.15 -10.40
C ARG A 171 29.07 -8.76 -9.88
N VAL A 172 30.32 -8.34 -9.99
CA VAL A 172 30.81 -7.03 -9.56
C VAL A 172 31.39 -6.33 -10.77
N VAL A 173 30.89 -5.13 -11.08
CA VAL A 173 31.27 -4.35 -12.25
C VAL A 173 31.61 -2.94 -11.78
N ASP A 174 32.70 -2.38 -12.27
CA ASP A 174 32.99 -0.95 -12.14
C ASP A 174 32.08 -0.18 -13.11
N LEU A 175 31.25 0.71 -12.58
CA LEU A 175 30.29 1.47 -13.38
C LEU A 175 30.93 2.54 -14.25
N SER A 176 32.13 3.03 -13.90
CA SER A 176 32.80 4.09 -14.66
C SER A 176 33.42 3.57 -15.96
N SER A 177 34.03 2.38 -15.91
CA SER A 177 34.68 1.74 -17.05
C SER A 177 33.87 0.61 -17.69
N GLY A 178 32.84 0.10 -17.01
CA GLY A 178 32.15 -1.14 -17.38
C GLY A 178 32.98 -2.41 -17.13
N ARG A 179 34.17 -2.30 -16.53
CA ARG A 179 35.09 -3.42 -16.27
C ARG A 179 34.45 -4.40 -15.30
N LEU A 180 34.35 -5.67 -15.70
CA LEU A 180 33.99 -6.76 -14.80
C LEU A 180 35.15 -6.97 -13.82
N LEU A 181 34.85 -6.96 -12.52
CA LEU A 181 35.85 -7.15 -11.45
C LEU A 181 35.77 -8.54 -10.83
N TYR A 182 34.57 -9.12 -10.76
CA TYR A 182 34.35 -10.45 -10.20
C TYR A 182 33.10 -11.08 -10.83
N SER A 183 33.15 -12.37 -11.13
CA SER A 183 31.99 -13.15 -11.57
C SER A 183 32.02 -14.56 -10.99
N ARG A 184 30.90 -14.96 -10.40
CA ARG A 184 30.61 -16.34 -10.04
C ARG A 184 29.18 -16.64 -10.40
N ARG A 185 28.95 -17.49 -11.41
CA ARG A 185 27.61 -17.74 -11.95
C ARG A 185 26.88 -16.43 -12.31
N GLY A 186 27.63 -15.43 -12.77
CA GLY A 186 27.13 -14.08 -12.99
C GLY A 186 26.12 -13.96 -14.15
N SER A 187 26.02 -15.01 -14.96
CA SER A 187 25.09 -15.18 -16.09
C SER A 187 23.94 -16.15 -15.79
N VAL A 188 23.96 -16.85 -14.66
CA VAL A 188 22.97 -17.87 -14.33
C VAL A 188 21.71 -17.21 -13.77
N LEU A 189 20.55 -17.53 -14.34
CA LEU A 189 19.25 -17.05 -13.86
C LEU A 189 18.95 -17.59 -12.45
N MET A 190 18.48 -16.69 -11.58
CA MET A 190 18.08 -16.99 -10.20
C MET A 190 16.82 -16.21 -9.84
N ASP A 191 16.09 -16.69 -8.84
CA ASP A 191 14.92 -15.98 -8.32
C ASP A 191 15.37 -14.65 -7.70
N PRO A 192 14.96 -13.50 -8.25
CA PRO A 192 15.45 -12.22 -7.78
C PRO A 192 14.83 -11.81 -6.44
N ALA A 193 13.73 -12.46 -6.03
CA ALA A 193 12.87 -12.00 -4.95
C ALA A 193 12.61 -10.50 -5.10
N SER A 194 12.69 -9.74 -4.01
CA SER A 194 12.44 -8.29 -4.02
C SER A 194 13.41 -7.45 -4.87
N ASN A 195 14.50 -8.01 -5.39
CA ASN A 195 15.35 -7.29 -6.33
C ASN A 195 14.61 -6.99 -7.66
N GLN A 196 13.53 -7.72 -7.97
CA GLN A 196 12.64 -7.42 -9.09
C GLN A 196 12.10 -5.98 -9.08
N LYS A 197 11.92 -5.39 -7.89
CA LYS A 197 11.42 -4.02 -7.73
C LYS A 197 12.35 -2.97 -8.35
N VAL A 198 13.65 -3.27 -8.47
CA VAL A 198 14.60 -2.38 -9.17
C VAL A 198 14.18 -2.23 -10.63
N LEU A 199 13.89 -3.33 -11.32
CA LEU A 199 13.43 -3.29 -12.71
C LEU A 199 12.04 -2.65 -12.84
N ALA A 200 11.12 -2.95 -11.92
CA ALA A 200 9.78 -2.37 -11.94
C ALA A 200 9.80 -0.85 -11.73
N THR A 201 10.58 -0.35 -10.77
CA THR A 201 10.67 1.09 -10.49
C THR A 201 11.49 1.84 -11.56
N ALA A 202 12.53 1.22 -12.12
CA ALA A 202 13.24 1.78 -13.28
C ALA A 202 12.31 1.90 -14.50
N THR A 203 11.54 0.85 -14.80
CA THR A 203 10.52 0.86 -15.87
C THR A 203 9.53 2.01 -15.66
N ALA A 204 9.03 2.18 -14.44
CA ALA A 204 8.08 3.24 -14.14
C ALA A 204 8.67 4.64 -14.34
N LEU A 205 9.91 4.86 -13.92
CA LEU A 205 10.60 6.13 -14.15
C LEU A 205 10.85 6.40 -15.64
N LEU A 206 11.26 5.39 -16.41
CA LEU A 206 11.53 5.51 -17.84
C LEU A 206 10.27 5.80 -18.66
N ARG A 207 9.13 5.23 -18.25
CA ARG A 207 7.88 5.31 -19.01
C ARG A 207 6.97 6.46 -18.61
N LEU A 208 6.90 6.77 -17.33
CA LEU A 208 5.99 7.80 -16.80
C LEU A 208 6.71 9.10 -16.46
N GLY A 209 8.02 9.04 -16.19
CA GLY A 209 8.79 10.17 -15.69
C GLY A 209 8.69 10.36 -14.16
N SER A 210 9.66 11.08 -13.60
CA SER A 210 9.84 11.22 -12.14
C SER A 210 8.79 12.10 -11.45
N THR A 211 8.11 12.95 -12.23
CA THR A 211 7.09 13.92 -11.77
C THR A 211 5.66 13.42 -11.92
N TRP A 212 5.46 12.28 -12.58
CA TRP A 212 4.13 11.68 -12.77
C TRP A 212 3.44 11.41 -11.42
N ARG A 213 2.12 11.57 -11.39
CA ARG A 213 1.30 11.42 -10.19
C ARG A 213 0.08 10.57 -10.49
N PHE A 214 -0.31 9.77 -9.51
CA PHE A 214 -1.65 9.20 -9.52
C PHE A 214 -2.67 10.31 -9.24
N ARG A 215 -3.89 10.12 -9.74
CA ARG A 215 -4.99 11.05 -9.62
C ARG A 215 -6.22 10.35 -9.09
N THR A 216 -6.96 11.04 -8.23
CA THR A 216 -8.31 10.65 -7.79
C THR A 216 -9.22 11.86 -7.99
N GLU A 217 -10.34 11.66 -8.66
CA GLU A 217 -11.27 12.72 -9.02
C GLU A 217 -12.63 12.47 -8.39
N LEU A 218 -13.26 13.55 -7.94
CA LEU A 218 -14.67 13.59 -7.58
C LEU A 218 -15.38 14.47 -8.60
N SER A 219 -16.30 13.88 -9.35
CA SER A 219 -17.06 14.56 -10.39
C SER A 219 -18.57 14.53 -10.10
N GLY A 220 -19.30 15.46 -10.68
CA GLY A 220 -20.75 15.56 -10.54
C GLY A 220 -21.31 16.79 -11.24
N PRO A 221 -22.61 17.07 -11.08
CA PRO A 221 -23.19 18.35 -11.48
C PRO A 221 -22.49 19.53 -10.78
N SER A 222 -22.47 20.68 -11.43
CA SER A 222 -22.01 21.92 -10.79
C SER A 222 -22.96 22.33 -9.66
N PRO A 223 -22.46 22.91 -8.56
CA PRO A 223 -23.32 23.48 -7.53
C PRO A 223 -24.11 24.67 -8.09
N ASP A 224 -25.32 24.87 -7.57
CA ASP A 224 -26.13 26.06 -7.83
C ASP A 224 -25.64 27.28 -7.02
N GLY A 225 -26.37 28.40 -7.11
CA GLY A 225 -26.02 29.65 -6.43
C GLY A 225 -26.06 29.58 -4.90
N GLU A 226 -26.76 28.60 -4.33
CA GLU A 226 -26.86 28.36 -2.88
C GLU A 226 -25.90 27.25 -2.40
N GLY A 227 -25.09 26.71 -3.32
CA GLY A 227 -24.13 25.66 -3.02
C GLY A 227 -24.70 24.24 -3.02
N ALA A 228 -25.91 24.03 -3.52
CA ALA A 228 -26.51 22.70 -3.62
C ALA A 228 -26.12 22.01 -4.93
N ILE A 229 -25.71 20.74 -4.84
CA ILE A 229 -25.45 19.87 -5.99
C ILE A 229 -26.67 18.97 -6.21
N ALA A 230 -27.38 19.17 -7.31
CA ALA A 230 -28.55 18.39 -7.69
C ALA A 230 -28.13 17.12 -8.49
N GLY A 231 -27.66 16.09 -7.78
CA GLY A 231 -27.38 14.79 -8.36
C GLY A 231 -26.24 14.01 -7.69
N ASP A 232 -25.92 12.86 -8.28
CA ASP A 232 -24.91 11.95 -7.76
C ASP A 232 -23.49 12.50 -7.94
N LEU A 233 -22.64 12.25 -6.95
CA LEU A 233 -21.19 12.42 -7.03
C LEU A 233 -20.51 11.11 -7.37
N VAL A 234 -19.48 11.16 -8.22
CA VAL A 234 -18.73 9.99 -8.66
C VAL A 234 -17.26 10.16 -8.30
N LEU A 235 -16.77 9.29 -7.42
CA LEU A 235 -15.35 9.17 -7.08
C LEU A 235 -14.70 8.17 -8.05
N ARG A 236 -13.58 8.54 -8.66
CA ARG A 236 -12.83 7.68 -9.60
C ARG A 236 -11.33 7.85 -9.42
N GLY A 237 -10.57 6.77 -9.49
CA GLY A 237 -9.13 6.76 -9.22
C GLY A 237 -8.30 6.23 -10.39
N SER A 238 -7.03 6.60 -10.45
CA SER A 238 -6.06 6.02 -11.39
C SER A 238 -5.30 4.81 -10.81
N GLY A 239 -5.54 4.44 -9.55
CA GLY A 239 -4.87 3.33 -8.87
C GLY A 239 -3.83 3.73 -7.82
N ASP A 240 -3.96 4.91 -7.20
CA ASP A 240 -3.01 5.44 -6.22
C ASP A 240 -2.82 4.51 -5.01
N PRO A 241 -1.63 3.90 -4.81
CA PRO A 241 -1.34 3.08 -3.63
C PRO A 241 -1.21 3.89 -2.33
N SER A 242 -1.12 5.23 -2.45
CA SER A 242 -0.92 6.17 -1.35
C SER A 242 -2.21 6.79 -0.82
N LEU A 243 -3.35 6.57 -1.49
CA LEU A 243 -4.63 7.17 -1.16
C LEU A 243 -5.08 6.80 0.25
N ARG A 244 -5.43 7.80 1.07
CA ARG A 244 -5.84 7.64 2.48
C ARG A 244 -7.13 8.41 2.75
N SER A 245 -7.78 8.10 3.88
CA SER A 245 -8.99 8.81 4.30
C SER A 245 -8.76 10.32 4.47
N GLY A 246 -7.57 10.75 4.90
CA GLY A 246 -7.23 12.17 4.99
C GLY A 246 -7.26 12.90 3.65
N HIS A 247 -6.93 12.23 2.54
CA HIS A 247 -7.02 12.84 1.21
C HIS A 247 -8.49 13.06 0.80
N LEU A 248 -9.40 12.18 1.24
CA LEU A 248 -10.84 12.37 1.04
C LEU A 248 -11.37 13.54 1.87
N ASP A 249 -10.82 13.75 3.07
CA ASP A 249 -11.12 14.93 3.90
C ASP A 249 -10.65 16.22 3.22
N GLU A 250 -9.46 16.23 2.61
CA GLU A 250 -8.96 17.36 1.82
C GLU A 250 -9.86 17.65 0.61
N MET A 251 -10.31 16.62 -0.10
CA MET A 251 -11.26 16.77 -1.21
C MET A 251 -12.61 17.32 -0.74
N ALA A 252 -13.13 16.86 0.41
CA ALA A 252 -14.38 17.39 0.98
C ALA A 252 -14.23 18.87 1.39
N GLN A 253 -13.10 19.25 1.99
CA GLN A 253 -12.80 20.64 2.34
C GLN A 253 -12.65 21.54 1.11
N GLU A 254 -12.17 21.01 -0.01
CA GLU A 254 -12.18 21.75 -1.29
C GLU A 254 -13.60 22.09 -1.73
N LEU A 255 -14.56 21.16 -1.61
CA LEU A 255 -15.96 21.44 -1.92
C LEU A 255 -16.54 22.52 -1.00
N VAL A 256 -16.26 22.47 0.30
CA VAL A 256 -16.68 23.51 1.26
C VAL A 256 -16.12 24.87 0.85
N ARG A 257 -14.84 24.97 0.48
CA ARG A 257 -14.23 26.22 0.01
C ARG A 257 -14.86 26.77 -1.26
N ARG A 258 -15.44 25.91 -2.09
CA ARG A 258 -16.20 26.27 -3.30
C ARG A 258 -17.66 26.64 -3.00
N GLY A 259 -18.04 26.69 -1.72
CA GLY A 259 -19.38 27.05 -1.28
C GLY A 259 -20.38 25.89 -1.34
N VAL A 260 -19.95 24.65 -1.52
CA VAL A 260 -20.87 23.51 -1.53
C VAL A 260 -21.42 23.29 -0.12
N THR A 261 -22.74 23.27 0.01
CA THR A 261 -23.47 23.12 1.27
C THR A 261 -24.24 21.81 1.34
N CYS A 262 -24.74 21.32 0.20
CA CYS A 262 -25.58 20.13 0.13
C CYS A 262 -25.34 19.32 -1.15
N VAL A 263 -25.48 18.00 -1.05
CA VAL A 263 -25.50 17.03 -2.16
C VAL A 263 -26.82 16.30 -2.13
N ASP A 264 -27.71 16.63 -3.07
CA ASP A 264 -29.00 15.98 -3.27
C ASP A 264 -28.87 14.77 -4.20
N GLY A 265 -28.04 13.82 -3.78
CA GLY A 265 -27.72 12.63 -4.54
C GLY A 265 -26.79 11.69 -3.78
N ARG A 266 -26.44 10.58 -4.43
CA ARG A 266 -25.59 9.53 -3.88
C ARG A 266 -24.12 9.87 -4.04
N VAL A 267 -23.27 9.16 -3.29
CA VAL A 267 -21.82 9.15 -3.49
C VAL A 267 -21.41 7.79 -4.03
N LEU A 268 -21.00 7.74 -5.29
CA LEU A 268 -20.72 6.51 -6.02
C LEU A 268 -19.22 6.36 -6.23
N GLY A 269 -18.68 5.18 -5.91
CA GLY A 269 -17.33 4.81 -6.32
C GLY A 269 -17.38 4.14 -7.69
N ASP A 270 -16.63 4.67 -8.65
CA ASP A 270 -16.48 4.06 -9.97
C ASP A 270 -15.42 2.95 -9.91
N PRO A 271 -15.76 1.69 -10.21
CA PRO A 271 -14.80 0.60 -10.21
C PRO A 271 -13.80 0.67 -11.38
N ARG A 272 -14.04 1.53 -12.37
CA ARG A 272 -13.17 1.73 -13.52
C ARG A 272 -12.03 2.69 -13.20
N ARG A 273 -10.92 2.52 -13.91
CA ARG A 273 -9.78 3.45 -13.81
C ARG A 273 -10.17 4.78 -14.48
N LEU A 274 -9.60 5.89 -14.01
CA LEU A 274 -9.63 7.15 -14.76
C LEU A 274 -9.11 6.93 -16.19
N GLY A 275 -9.86 7.43 -17.18
CA GLY A 275 -9.52 7.26 -18.60
C GLY A 275 -9.74 5.85 -19.17
N ALA A 276 -10.52 5.00 -18.51
CA ALA A 276 -10.83 3.65 -19.00
C ALA A 276 -12.34 3.37 -18.98
N ASP A 277 -12.91 2.86 -20.06
CA ASP A 277 -14.35 2.63 -20.17
C ASP A 277 -14.78 1.27 -19.58
N GLU A 278 -13.84 0.34 -19.44
CA GLU A 278 -14.04 -0.98 -18.84
C GLU A 278 -13.45 -1.12 -17.43
N ILE A 279 -14.05 -2.02 -16.64
CA ILE A 279 -13.44 -2.50 -15.39
C ILE A 279 -12.19 -3.32 -15.72
N GLY A 280 -11.06 -2.95 -15.10
CA GLY A 280 -9.84 -3.73 -15.21
C GLY A 280 -9.92 -5.07 -14.47
N ALA A 281 -9.29 -6.11 -15.03
CA ALA A 281 -9.13 -7.41 -14.36
C ALA A 281 -8.13 -7.37 -13.17
N GLY A 282 -7.44 -6.25 -12.96
CA GLY A 282 -6.50 -6.03 -11.86
C GLY A 282 -7.18 -5.67 -10.54
N ARG A 283 -6.40 -5.11 -9.61
CA ARG A 283 -6.98 -4.59 -8.35
C ARG A 283 -7.80 -3.34 -8.63
N SER A 284 -8.77 -3.07 -7.75
CA SER A 284 -9.58 -1.86 -7.82
C SER A 284 -8.69 -0.61 -7.90
N PRO A 285 -8.98 0.33 -8.82
CA PRO A 285 -8.26 1.59 -8.92
C PRO A 285 -8.62 2.56 -7.78
N LEU A 286 -9.70 2.30 -7.05
CA LEU A 286 -10.10 3.00 -5.84
C LEU A 286 -9.89 2.12 -4.62
N ARG A 287 -8.65 2.13 -4.13
CA ARG A 287 -8.28 1.45 -2.89
C ARG A 287 -7.79 2.46 -1.87
N LEU A 288 -8.56 2.62 -0.79
CA LEU A 288 -8.11 3.41 0.36
C LEU A 288 -7.19 2.58 1.24
N SER A 289 -6.00 3.12 1.52
CA SER A 289 -4.99 2.44 2.33
C SER A 289 -4.74 1.02 1.80
N TRP A 290 -4.79 0.00 2.65
CA TRP A 290 -4.61 -1.40 2.25
C TRP A 290 -5.91 -2.07 1.77
N GLY A 291 -6.98 -1.31 1.49
CA GLY A 291 -8.32 -1.87 1.29
C GLY A 291 -8.84 -2.55 2.57
N ALA A 292 -8.37 -2.11 3.74
CA ALA A 292 -8.58 -2.82 4.98
C ALA A 292 -8.88 -1.87 6.14
N ILE A 293 -9.73 -2.34 7.04
CA ILE A 293 -9.92 -1.78 8.37
C ILE A 293 -8.98 -2.54 9.32
N GLU A 294 -7.97 -1.84 9.83
CA GLU A 294 -7.07 -2.37 10.86
C GLU A 294 -7.68 -2.11 12.24
N VAL A 295 -7.97 -3.19 12.96
CA VAL A 295 -8.50 -3.15 14.33
C VAL A 295 -7.35 -3.41 15.29
N ARG A 296 -7.06 -2.43 16.15
CA ARG A 296 -6.04 -2.54 17.19
C ARG A 296 -6.70 -2.79 18.53
N ILE A 297 -6.35 -3.89 19.17
CA ILE A 297 -6.88 -4.34 20.45
C ILE A 297 -5.76 -4.35 21.48
N ARG A 298 -5.98 -3.74 22.64
CA ARG A 298 -5.07 -3.73 23.79
C ARG A 298 -5.81 -4.19 25.04
N PRO A 299 -5.12 -4.82 26.01
CA PRO A 299 -5.73 -5.09 27.31
C PRO A 299 -6.08 -3.77 28.01
N GLY A 300 -7.17 -3.79 28.77
CA GLY A 300 -7.48 -2.77 29.76
C GLY A 300 -6.66 -2.98 31.04
N ASP A 301 -6.90 -2.14 32.04
CA ASP A 301 -5.97 -1.97 33.17
C ASP A 301 -5.99 -3.14 34.17
N LYS A 302 -7.03 -3.97 34.15
CA LYS A 302 -7.16 -5.13 35.04
C LYS A 302 -7.91 -6.29 34.40
N VAL A 303 -7.72 -7.48 34.95
CA VAL A 303 -8.51 -8.67 34.59
C VAL A 303 -10.00 -8.39 34.80
N GLY A 304 -10.83 -8.78 33.83
CA GLY A 304 -12.27 -8.52 33.81
C GLY A 304 -12.65 -7.16 33.21
N ALA A 305 -11.72 -6.22 33.05
CA ALA A 305 -12.00 -4.95 32.38
C ALA A 305 -12.25 -5.15 30.88
N ALA A 306 -12.99 -4.23 30.26
CA ALA A 306 -13.12 -4.18 28.81
C ALA A 306 -11.73 -4.05 28.15
N ALA A 307 -11.53 -4.73 27.03
CA ALA A 307 -10.36 -4.48 26.19
C ALA A 307 -10.50 -3.09 25.54
N LEU A 308 -9.38 -2.44 25.24
CA LEU A 308 -9.38 -1.21 24.44
C LEU A 308 -9.31 -1.60 22.97
N ALA A 309 -10.25 -1.11 22.16
CA ALA A 309 -10.29 -1.37 20.73
C ALA A 309 -10.35 -0.04 19.95
N SER A 310 -9.64 0.03 18.84
CA SER A 310 -9.65 1.17 17.91
C SER A 310 -9.53 0.68 16.47
N VAL A 311 -9.95 1.51 15.52
CA VAL A 311 -9.92 1.20 14.08
C VAL A 311 -9.05 2.19 13.32
N TYR A 312 -8.49 1.75 12.21
CA TYR A 312 -7.82 2.59 11.23
C TYR A 312 -8.28 2.18 9.81
N PRO A 313 -8.64 3.13 8.93
CA PRO A 313 -8.69 4.57 9.17
C PRO A 313 -9.76 4.96 10.20
N PRO A 314 -9.54 6.01 11.02
CA PRO A 314 -10.59 6.54 11.88
C PRO A 314 -11.68 7.19 11.02
N SER A 315 -12.95 6.85 11.25
CA SER A 315 -14.08 7.44 10.52
C SER A 315 -15.40 7.11 11.21
N ASP A 316 -16.35 8.05 11.16
CA ASP A 316 -17.73 7.84 11.59
C ASP A 316 -18.48 6.82 10.72
N ALA A 317 -17.96 6.54 9.52
CA ALA A 317 -18.41 5.42 8.69
C ALA A 317 -18.06 4.04 9.27
N ILE A 318 -17.29 3.96 10.36
CA ILE A 318 -16.87 2.70 10.97
C ILE A 318 -17.38 2.64 12.41
N ARG A 319 -18.46 1.88 12.62
CA ARG A 319 -19.05 1.68 13.94
C ARG A 319 -18.38 0.51 14.65
N LEU A 320 -17.58 0.80 15.67
CA LEU A 320 -16.92 -0.21 16.48
C LEU A 320 -17.82 -0.71 17.61
N VAL A 321 -18.16 -2.00 17.60
CA VAL A 321 -18.87 -2.72 18.66
C VAL A 321 -17.86 -3.57 19.42
N ASN A 322 -17.40 -3.08 20.57
CA ASN A 322 -16.39 -3.75 21.38
C ASN A 322 -17.02 -4.56 22.51
N GLN A 323 -16.94 -5.88 22.41
CA GLN A 323 -17.37 -6.86 23.41
C GLN A 323 -16.18 -7.64 23.99
N ALA A 324 -14.95 -7.26 23.64
CA ALA A 324 -13.77 -7.94 24.10
C ALA A 324 -13.40 -7.56 25.53
N THR A 325 -12.83 -8.52 26.27
CA THR A 325 -12.44 -8.36 27.67
C THR A 325 -10.96 -8.64 27.89
N THR A 326 -10.46 -8.21 29.04
CA THR A 326 -9.09 -8.44 29.49
C THR A 326 -9.07 -9.62 30.44
N GLY A 327 -8.13 -10.55 30.26
CA GLY A 327 -7.97 -11.69 31.18
C GLY A 327 -6.54 -12.10 31.43
N LYS A 328 -6.36 -13.16 32.22
CA LYS A 328 -5.04 -13.73 32.52
C LYS A 328 -4.50 -14.55 31.34
N GLY A 329 -3.19 -14.52 31.13
CA GLY A 329 -2.52 -15.38 30.14
C GLY A 329 -2.94 -15.15 28.68
N ARG A 330 -2.74 -16.15 27.83
CA ARG A 330 -3.09 -16.08 26.39
C ARG A 330 -4.62 -16.05 26.23
N GLY A 331 -5.09 -15.24 25.30
CA GLY A 331 -6.50 -15.16 24.92
C GLY A 331 -6.67 -15.23 23.40
N ARG A 332 -7.92 -15.32 22.95
CA ARG A 332 -8.30 -15.36 21.53
C ARG A 332 -9.23 -14.19 21.26
N ILE A 333 -8.94 -13.42 20.22
CA ILE A 333 -9.76 -12.29 19.76
C ILE A 333 -10.41 -12.67 18.44
N GLY A 334 -11.71 -12.39 18.34
CA GLY A 334 -12.48 -12.41 17.10
C GLY A 334 -12.71 -10.99 16.61
N VAL A 335 -12.60 -10.79 15.30
CA VAL A 335 -13.01 -9.53 14.65
C VAL A 335 -13.84 -9.90 13.43
N SER A 336 -15.05 -9.37 13.34
CA SER A 336 -15.92 -9.46 12.18
C SER A 336 -16.24 -8.06 11.66
N ILE A 337 -16.52 -7.97 10.37
CA ILE A 337 -16.99 -6.74 9.73
C ILE A 337 -18.26 -7.04 8.94
N ALA A 338 -19.20 -6.10 8.95
CA ALA A 338 -20.42 -6.16 8.15
C ALA A 338 -20.77 -4.76 7.65
N ARG A 339 -21.31 -4.66 6.43
CA ARG A 339 -21.91 -3.41 5.96
C ARG A 339 -23.31 -3.28 6.57
N VAL A 340 -23.62 -2.09 7.06
CA VAL A 340 -24.96 -1.72 7.56
C VAL A 340 -25.28 -0.34 6.97
N GLY A 341 -26.07 -0.29 5.91
CA GLY A 341 -26.31 0.96 5.17
C GLY A 341 -25.01 1.62 4.69
N ASP A 342 -24.77 2.87 5.10
CA ASP A 342 -23.59 3.67 4.75
C ASP A 342 -22.48 3.62 5.81
N HIS A 343 -22.45 2.57 6.63
CA HIS A 343 -21.35 2.34 7.56
C HIS A 343 -20.92 0.87 7.58
N PHE A 344 -19.72 0.65 8.10
CA PHE A 344 -19.19 -0.66 8.43
C PHE A 344 -19.28 -0.88 9.94
N GLN A 345 -20.00 -1.90 10.36
CA GLN A 345 -19.96 -2.36 11.74
C GLN A 345 -18.78 -3.31 11.93
N VAL A 346 -17.87 -2.95 12.83
CA VAL A 346 -16.72 -3.79 13.24
C VAL A 346 -17.03 -4.34 14.62
N THR A 347 -17.19 -5.66 14.74
CA THR A 347 -17.46 -6.30 16.03
C THR A 347 -16.21 -7.00 16.54
N VAL A 348 -15.79 -6.66 17.76
CA VAL A 348 -14.61 -7.24 18.42
C VAL A 348 -15.07 -8.08 19.60
N THR A 349 -14.71 -9.36 19.61
CA THR A 349 -15.12 -10.33 20.64
C THR A 349 -13.92 -11.08 21.21
N GLY A 350 -14.15 -11.79 22.31
CA GLY A 350 -13.15 -12.65 22.94
C GLY A 350 -12.34 -11.95 24.02
N ARG A 351 -11.10 -12.41 24.21
CA ARG A 351 -10.27 -12.03 25.35
C ARG A 351 -8.83 -11.74 24.96
N VAL A 352 -8.27 -10.65 25.48
CA VAL A 352 -6.86 -10.28 25.37
C VAL A 352 -6.17 -10.45 26.73
N GLY A 353 -4.91 -10.89 26.73
CA GLY A 353 -4.14 -11.09 27.95
C GLY A 353 -3.63 -9.78 28.55
N LEU A 354 -3.78 -9.58 29.86
CA LEU A 354 -3.14 -8.48 30.59
C LEU A 354 -1.61 -8.53 30.40
N GLY A 355 -0.97 -7.36 30.28
CA GLY A 355 0.49 -7.26 30.05
C GLY A 355 0.96 -7.57 28.63
N ARG A 356 0.06 -7.91 27.68
CA ARG A 356 0.40 -8.09 26.27
C ARG A 356 0.46 -6.74 25.54
N ARG A 357 1.39 -6.61 24.60
CA ARG A 357 1.61 -5.38 23.78
C ARG A 357 0.42 -4.97 22.89
N GLY A 358 -0.67 -5.73 22.88
CA GLY A 358 -1.81 -5.56 21.97
C GLY A 358 -1.66 -6.36 20.68
N ILE A 359 -2.74 -6.42 19.89
CA ILE A 359 -2.85 -7.17 18.64
C ILE A 359 -3.48 -6.26 17.59
N ALA A 360 -2.96 -6.26 16.37
CA ALA A 360 -3.58 -5.61 15.22
C ALA A 360 -4.11 -6.70 14.27
N ILE A 361 -5.40 -6.59 13.91
CA ILE A 361 -6.07 -7.53 13.01
C ILE A 361 -6.67 -6.72 11.86
N ARG A 362 -6.33 -7.09 10.62
CA ARG A 362 -6.91 -6.48 9.42
C ARG A 362 -8.14 -7.26 8.97
N ARG A 363 -9.16 -6.51 8.55
CA ARG A 363 -10.35 -7.03 7.90
C ARG A 363 -10.61 -6.24 6.63
N PHE A 364 -10.91 -6.96 5.57
CA PHE A 364 -11.08 -6.41 4.23
C PHE A 364 -12.57 -6.35 3.93
N PRO A 365 -13.15 -5.15 3.72
CA PRO A 365 -14.49 -5.01 3.19
C PRO A 365 -14.69 -5.83 1.91
N SER A 366 -15.93 -6.17 1.58
CA SER A 366 -16.25 -6.96 0.38
C SER A 366 -15.95 -6.25 -0.93
N SER A 367 -15.78 -4.92 -0.91
CA SER A 367 -15.44 -4.12 -2.08
C SER A 367 -14.61 -2.89 -1.67
N ASP A 368 -13.42 -2.75 -2.27
CA ASP A 368 -12.53 -1.60 -2.09
C ASP A 368 -13.18 -0.31 -2.61
N THR A 369 -13.84 -0.39 -3.77
CA THR A 369 -14.55 0.73 -4.42
C THR A 369 -15.69 1.25 -3.55
N LEU A 370 -16.51 0.34 -3.03
CA LEU A 370 -17.60 0.71 -2.13
C LEU A 370 -17.08 1.27 -0.81
N PHE A 371 -16.00 0.69 -0.27
CA PHE A 371 -15.34 1.22 0.92
C PHE A 371 -14.88 2.65 0.70
N ALA A 372 -14.28 2.95 -0.47
CA ALA A 372 -13.88 4.31 -0.83
C ALA A 372 -15.08 5.28 -0.91
N ALA A 373 -16.18 4.88 -1.53
CA ALA A 373 -17.39 5.68 -1.64
C ALA A 373 -18.02 6.02 -0.28
N ILE A 374 -18.15 5.01 0.60
CA ILE A 374 -18.66 5.18 1.97
C ILE A 374 -17.77 6.14 2.77
N MET A 375 -16.46 5.99 2.65
CA MET A 375 -15.50 6.87 3.32
C MET A 375 -15.53 8.31 2.78
N MET A 376 -15.73 8.49 1.47
CA MET A 376 -15.90 9.82 0.86
C MET A 376 -17.20 10.49 1.34
N ARG A 377 -18.31 9.76 1.38
CA ARG A 377 -19.57 10.27 1.94
C ARG A 377 -19.38 10.75 3.39
N ALA A 378 -18.70 9.96 4.21
CA ALA A 378 -18.42 10.36 5.59
C ALA A 378 -17.47 11.56 5.69
N ALA A 379 -16.52 11.72 4.76
CA ALA A 379 -15.68 12.90 4.68
C ALA A 379 -16.50 14.17 4.36
N LEU A 380 -17.43 14.10 3.39
CA LEU A 380 -18.35 15.20 3.06
C LEU A 380 -19.20 15.61 4.28
N VAL A 381 -19.86 14.64 4.92
CA VAL A 381 -20.69 14.89 6.10
C VAL A 381 -19.87 15.48 7.25
N ARG A 382 -18.67 14.95 7.49
CA ARG A 382 -17.76 15.47 8.53
C ARG A 382 -17.27 16.89 8.22
N ALA A 383 -17.14 17.25 6.95
CA ALA A 383 -16.78 18.60 6.52
C ALA A 383 -17.95 19.60 6.65
N GLY A 384 -19.17 19.12 6.95
CA GLY A 384 -20.37 19.95 7.11
C GLY A 384 -21.27 20.02 5.88
N ILE A 385 -20.98 19.22 4.84
CA ILE A 385 -21.84 19.12 3.65
C ILE A 385 -22.95 18.12 3.93
N GLU A 386 -24.21 18.54 3.81
CA GLU A 386 -25.35 17.63 3.90
C GLU A 386 -25.33 16.67 2.70
N VAL A 387 -25.42 15.35 2.94
CA VAL A 387 -25.50 14.36 1.86
C VAL A 387 -26.75 13.50 2.02
N ARG A 388 -27.73 13.75 1.17
CA ARG A 388 -29.07 13.13 1.25
C ARG A 388 -29.11 11.71 0.70
N GLY A 389 -28.32 11.42 -0.33
CA GLY A 389 -28.21 10.07 -0.88
C GLY A 389 -27.24 9.17 -0.11
N SER A 390 -27.35 7.88 -0.38
CA SER A 390 -26.47 6.84 0.17
C SER A 390 -25.16 6.69 -0.61
N ALA A 391 -24.25 5.87 -0.09
CA ALA A 391 -23.03 5.50 -0.79
C ALA A 391 -23.21 4.20 -1.58
N GLY A 392 -22.64 4.14 -2.78
CA GLY A 392 -22.80 3.02 -3.71
C GLY A 392 -21.60 2.76 -4.59
N VAL A 393 -21.72 1.72 -5.41
CA VAL A 393 -20.82 1.48 -6.54
C VAL A 393 -21.51 2.01 -7.79
N PHE A 394 -20.76 2.69 -8.64
CA PHE A 394 -21.27 3.17 -9.91
C PHE A 394 -21.76 1.98 -10.77
N PRO A 395 -22.97 2.06 -11.35
CA PRO A 395 -23.52 0.94 -12.10
C PRO A 395 -22.71 0.69 -13.37
N VAL A 396 -22.44 -0.59 -13.62
CA VAL A 396 -21.85 -1.11 -14.85
C VAL A 396 -22.76 -2.19 -15.42
N ASP A 397 -22.73 -2.37 -16.73
CA ASP A 397 -23.39 -3.48 -17.42
C ASP A 397 -22.70 -4.82 -17.11
N GLU A 398 -23.27 -5.89 -17.64
CA GLU A 398 -22.77 -7.26 -17.48
C GLU A 398 -21.34 -7.47 -18.02
N HIS A 399 -20.87 -6.59 -18.90
CA HIS A 399 -19.52 -6.60 -19.47
C HIS A 399 -18.55 -5.71 -18.69
N GLY A 400 -19.00 -5.09 -17.59
CA GLY A 400 -18.20 -4.14 -16.81
C GLY A 400 -17.96 -2.82 -17.53
N ARG A 401 -18.71 -2.54 -18.61
CA ARG A 401 -18.79 -1.23 -19.24
C ARG A 401 -19.92 -0.46 -18.60
N VAL A 402 -20.03 0.81 -18.91
CA VAL A 402 -21.14 1.59 -18.37
C VAL A 402 -22.44 1.18 -19.02
N ALA A 403 -23.41 0.73 -18.22
CA ALA A 403 -24.80 0.67 -18.64
C ALA A 403 -25.30 2.12 -18.79
N ASN A 404 -25.19 2.71 -19.99
CA ASN A 404 -25.69 4.05 -20.33
C ASN A 404 -25.58 5.05 -19.17
N ALA A 405 -24.37 5.45 -18.78
CA ALA A 405 -24.24 6.55 -17.82
C ALA A 405 -24.91 7.75 -18.49
N PRO A 406 -25.80 8.44 -17.79
CA PRO A 406 -26.54 9.54 -18.39
C PRO A 406 -25.67 10.74 -18.81
N TRP A 407 -24.33 10.64 -18.78
CA TRP A 407 -23.40 11.76 -18.94
C TRP A 407 -22.04 11.45 -19.61
N GLU A 408 -21.68 10.19 -19.94
CA GLU A 408 -20.40 9.91 -20.64
C GLU A 408 -20.58 9.92 -22.16
N GLY A 409 -20.18 11.03 -22.79
CA GLY A 409 -19.98 11.15 -24.23
C GLY A 409 -18.73 11.96 -24.54
N SER A 410 -17.75 11.30 -25.17
CA SER A 410 -16.56 11.87 -25.85
C SER A 410 -15.38 12.35 -24.98
N TRP A 411 -14.41 11.46 -24.75
CA TRP A 411 -13.01 11.81 -24.40
C TRP A 411 -12.00 11.50 -25.52
N LEU A 412 -12.48 11.33 -26.75
CA LEU A 412 -11.62 11.20 -27.93
C LEU A 412 -11.77 12.46 -28.79
N ALA A 413 -10.82 13.39 -28.63
CA ALA A 413 -10.21 14.19 -29.70
C ALA A 413 -9.72 15.54 -29.17
N ALA A 414 -8.41 15.64 -28.95
CA ALA A 414 -7.68 16.88 -29.19
C ALA A 414 -6.46 16.52 -30.05
N GLY A 415 -6.72 16.43 -31.35
CA GLY A 415 -5.76 16.14 -32.40
C GLY A 415 -6.30 16.58 -33.77
N SER A 416 -6.55 17.88 -33.92
CA SER A 416 -6.55 18.68 -35.18
C SER A 416 -7.49 18.33 -36.36
N PRO A 417 -7.74 19.29 -37.29
CA PRO A 417 -9.08 19.54 -37.87
C PRO A 417 -9.24 19.09 -39.32
N ALA A 418 -10.49 18.84 -39.74
CA ALA A 418 -11.10 19.29 -41.01
C ALA A 418 -12.43 18.56 -41.25
N GLY A 419 -13.45 19.30 -41.72
CA GLY A 419 -14.59 18.74 -42.44
C GLY A 419 -15.95 19.00 -41.81
N ASP A 420 -16.58 20.10 -42.23
CA ASP A 420 -17.98 20.41 -41.99
C ASP A 420 -18.91 19.30 -42.51
N THR A 421 -19.88 18.88 -41.70
CA THR A 421 -21.28 18.70 -42.09
C THR A 421 -22.12 18.54 -40.82
N ALA A 422 -23.02 19.50 -40.59
CA ALA A 422 -23.83 19.61 -39.39
C ALA A 422 -24.94 18.55 -39.36
N ILE A 423 -24.91 17.69 -38.34
CA ILE A 423 -26.03 16.84 -37.91
C ILE A 423 -26.75 17.57 -36.75
N PRO A 424 -28.09 17.55 -36.65
CA PRO A 424 -28.82 18.34 -35.66
C PRO A 424 -28.38 17.99 -34.23
N ILE A 425 -28.06 19.02 -33.44
CA ILE A 425 -27.56 18.92 -32.07
C ILE A 425 -28.70 18.44 -31.17
N ALA A 426 -28.87 17.13 -31.04
CA ALA A 426 -29.60 16.55 -29.92
C ALA A 426 -28.89 16.99 -28.62
N HIS A 427 -29.65 17.57 -27.69
CA HIS A 427 -29.21 18.11 -26.41
C HIS A 427 -27.99 17.38 -25.82
N ARG A 428 -26.81 17.97 -26.00
CA ARG A 428 -25.56 17.49 -25.40
C ARG A 428 -25.70 17.65 -23.89
N LYS A 429 -26.01 16.58 -23.17
CA LYS A 429 -26.01 16.60 -21.70
C LYS A 429 -24.62 17.06 -21.24
N PRO A 430 -24.51 18.02 -20.30
CA PRO A 430 -23.22 18.51 -19.87
C PRO A 430 -22.41 17.36 -19.27
N SER A 431 -21.16 17.21 -19.72
CA SER A 431 -20.18 16.32 -19.09
C SER A 431 -20.06 16.70 -17.61
N PRO A 432 -19.90 15.73 -16.69
CA PRO A 432 -19.83 16.05 -15.28
C PRO A 432 -18.61 16.92 -15.01
N THR A 433 -18.81 17.92 -14.16
CA THR A 433 -17.76 18.84 -13.74
C THR A 433 -16.86 18.13 -12.74
N ILE A 434 -15.55 18.32 -12.86
CA ILE A 434 -14.60 17.87 -11.83
C ILE A 434 -14.68 18.86 -10.65
N LEU A 435 -15.20 18.38 -9.53
CA LEU A 435 -15.45 19.18 -8.34
C LEU A 435 -14.25 19.20 -7.39
N ALA A 436 -13.52 18.10 -7.29
CA ALA A 436 -12.26 18.02 -6.55
C ALA A 436 -11.30 17.01 -7.18
N VAL A 437 -10.00 17.26 -6.99
CA VAL A 437 -8.92 16.38 -7.43
C VAL A 437 -7.94 16.19 -6.29
N HIS A 438 -7.55 14.95 -6.04
CA HIS A 438 -6.38 14.62 -5.26
C HIS A 438 -5.29 14.06 -6.19
N GLU A 439 -4.07 14.59 -6.05
CA GLU A 439 -2.89 14.04 -6.70
C GLU A 439 -1.95 13.45 -5.65
N SER A 440 -1.42 12.27 -5.93
CA SER A 440 -0.41 11.64 -5.08
C SER A 440 0.88 12.47 -5.04
N ALA A 441 1.80 12.15 -4.13
CA ALA A 441 3.20 12.57 -4.27
C ALA A 441 3.77 12.13 -5.64
N PRO A 442 4.80 12.82 -6.18
CA PRO A 442 5.38 12.45 -7.47
C PRO A 442 6.02 11.07 -7.41
N LEU A 443 6.08 10.38 -8.55
CA LEU A 443 6.55 9.01 -8.67
C LEU A 443 7.92 8.80 -8.02
N SER A 444 8.84 9.76 -8.17
CA SER A 444 10.16 9.76 -7.53
C SER A 444 10.13 9.60 -6.00
N LEU A 445 9.09 10.09 -5.33
CA LEU A 445 8.88 9.88 -3.89
C LEU A 445 8.15 8.58 -3.59
N LEU A 446 7.17 8.18 -4.41
CA LEU A 446 6.41 6.95 -4.21
C LEU A 446 7.30 5.70 -4.31
N ILE A 447 8.21 5.65 -5.29
CA ILE A 447 9.12 4.51 -5.47
C ILE A 447 10.13 4.37 -4.33
N ARG A 448 10.36 5.42 -3.51
CA ARG A 448 11.18 5.27 -2.30
C ARG A 448 10.56 4.27 -1.35
N ARG A 449 9.23 4.27 -1.20
CA ARG A 449 8.54 3.27 -0.38
C ARG A 449 8.65 1.87 -0.99
N VAL A 450 8.50 1.77 -2.31
CA VAL A 450 8.70 0.49 -3.03
C VAL A 450 10.07 -0.09 -2.70
N ASN A 451 11.13 0.71 -2.83
CA ASN A 451 12.51 0.22 -2.74
C ASN A 451 13.07 0.17 -1.30
N LYS A 452 12.72 1.11 -0.41
CA LYS A 452 13.22 1.14 0.98
C LYS A 452 12.45 0.22 1.91
N ASN A 453 11.13 0.10 1.71
CA ASN A 453 10.31 -0.78 2.55
C ASN A 453 10.06 -2.14 1.88
N SER A 454 10.53 -2.33 0.64
CA SER A 454 10.25 -3.50 -0.18
C SER A 454 8.74 -3.80 -0.28
N ASP A 455 7.94 -2.76 -0.48
CA ASP A 455 6.47 -2.87 -0.43
C ASP A 455 5.93 -3.52 -1.72
N ASN A 456 5.49 -4.78 -1.62
CA ASN A 456 5.05 -5.58 -2.75
C ASN A 456 3.83 -4.98 -3.46
N GLU A 457 2.81 -4.59 -2.70
CA GLU A 457 1.57 -4.05 -3.27
C GLU A 457 1.84 -2.75 -4.03
N TRP A 458 2.75 -1.92 -3.52
CA TRP A 458 3.16 -0.70 -4.21
C TRP A 458 3.94 -0.99 -5.49
N ALA A 459 4.82 -1.99 -5.49
CA ALA A 459 5.54 -2.41 -6.70
C ALA A 459 4.56 -2.85 -7.81
N GLU A 460 3.55 -3.65 -7.45
CA GLU A 460 2.52 -4.06 -8.40
C GLU A 460 1.69 -2.87 -8.87
N ARG A 461 1.21 -2.00 -7.97
CA ARG A 461 0.39 -0.82 -8.35
C ARG A 461 1.13 0.10 -9.31
N VAL A 462 2.40 0.39 -9.02
CA VAL A 462 3.23 1.24 -9.89
C VAL A 462 3.40 0.60 -11.25
N LEU A 463 3.70 -0.70 -11.32
CA LEU A 463 3.92 -1.36 -12.61
C LEU A 463 2.62 -1.51 -13.42
N GLU A 464 1.51 -1.80 -12.77
CA GLU A 464 0.21 -1.88 -13.42
C GLU A 464 -0.24 -0.50 -13.94
N ALA A 465 0.10 0.59 -13.24
CA ALA A 465 -0.13 1.95 -13.71
C ALA A 465 0.63 2.23 -15.01
N VAL A 466 1.91 1.85 -15.07
CA VAL A 466 2.72 1.95 -16.32
C VAL A 466 1.99 1.26 -17.48
N GLY A 467 1.55 0.02 -17.27
CA GLY A 467 0.82 -0.71 -18.29
C GLY A 467 -0.49 -0.04 -18.71
N ALA A 468 -1.23 0.54 -17.76
CA ALA A 468 -2.48 1.23 -18.05
C ALA A 468 -2.27 2.55 -18.81
N GLU A 469 -1.23 3.32 -18.48
CA GLU A 469 -0.92 4.57 -19.19
C GLU A 469 -0.44 4.32 -20.63
N ILE A 470 0.38 3.28 -20.85
CA ILE A 470 0.92 2.98 -22.18
C ILE A 470 -0.12 2.35 -23.10
N TYR A 471 -0.89 1.37 -22.58
CA TYR A 471 -1.79 0.56 -23.41
C TYR A 471 -3.27 0.93 -23.27
N GLY A 472 -3.58 1.97 -22.49
CA GLY A 472 -4.95 2.38 -22.18
C GLY A 472 -5.73 1.37 -21.33
N GLY A 473 -6.98 1.71 -21.03
CA GLY A 473 -7.93 0.81 -20.37
C GLY A 473 -7.62 0.50 -18.90
N GLY A 474 -8.20 -0.61 -18.41
CA GLY A 474 -8.02 -1.06 -17.03
C GLY A 474 -6.59 -1.52 -16.72
N ALA A 475 -6.09 -1.19 -15.51
CA ALA A 475 -4.80 -1.62 -15.01
C ALA A 475 -4.78 -3.13 -14.69
N ASN A 476 -3.72 -3.83 -15.10
CA ASN A 476 -3.51 -5.25 -14.80
C ASN A 476 -2.03 -5.66 -14.92
N THR A 477 -1.68 -6.78 -14.29
CA THR A 477 -0.32 -7.30 -14.22
C THR A 477 0.27 -7.61 -15.60
N SER A 478 -0.51 -8.18 -16.52
CA SER A 478 -0.01 -8.54 -17.86
C SER A 478 0.46 -7.33 -18.66
N LYS A 479 -0.29 -6.23 -18.64
CA LYS A 479 0.11 -4.95 -19.25
C LYS A 479 1.38 -4.40 -18.59
N GLY A 480 1.45 -4.43 -17.26
CA GLY A 480 2.63 -3.99 -16.52
C GLY A 480 3.89 -4.80 -16.86
N VAL A 481 3.78 -6.13 -16.87
CA VAL A 481 4.87 -7.05 -17.23
C VAL A 481 5.32 -6.85 -18.68
N ARG A 482 4.37 -6.62 -19.61
CA ARG A 482 4.69 -6.28 -20.99
C ARG A 482 5.55 -5.02 -21.07
N ALA A 483 5.13 -3.94 -20.40
CA ALA A 483 5.91 -2.70 -20.35
C ALA A 483 7.30 -2.90 -19.72
N LEU A 484 7.40 -3.75 -18.68
CA LEU A 484 8.68 -4.09 -18.06
C LEU A 484 9.61 -4.82 -19.02
N ARG A 485 9.09 -5.78 -19.79
CA ARG A 485 9.87 -6.52 -20.80
C ARG A 485 10.36 -5.60 -21.92
N GLU A 486 9.52 -4.69 -22.38
CA GLU A 486 9.91 -3.70 -23.38
C GLU A 486 11.00 -2.76 -22.82
N ALA A 487 10.86 -2.28 -21.58
CA ALA A 487 11.88 -1.44 -20.94
C ALA A 487 13.20 -2.18 -20.70
N MET A 488 13.15 -3.48 -20.36
CA MET A 488 14.35 -4.32 -20.31
C MET A 488 15.03 -4.41 -21.68
N GLY A 489 14.25 -4.55 -22.76
CA GLY A 489 14.76 -4.54 -24.13
C GLY A 489 15.48 -3.25 -24.49
N ASP A 490 14.86 -2.10 -24.18
CA ASP A 490 15.45 -0.77 -24.41
C ASP A 490 16.76 -0.57 -23.63
N LEU A 491 16.87 -1.18 -22.44
CA LEU A 491 18.08 -1.15 -21.61
C LEU A 491 19.14 -2.18 -22.03
N GLY A 492 18.92 -2.95 -23.10
CA GLY A 492 19.82 -4.00 -23.54
C GLY A 492 19.91 -5.21 -22.59
N ILE A 493 18.90 -5.40 -21.73
CA ILE A 493 18.85 -6.53 -20.79
C ILE A 493 18.25 -7.74 -21.50
N SER A 494 19.09 -8.51 -22.18
CA SER A 494 18.72 -9.73 -22.93
C SER A 494 19.44 -10.97 -22.37
N ASN A 495 19.03 -11.44 -21.19
CA ASN A 495 19.64 -12.60 -20.52
C ASN A 495 18.69 -13.79 -20.35
N GLY A 496 17.56 -13.80 -21.05
CA GLY A 496 16.51 -14.82 -20.92
C GLY A 496 15.68 -14.72 -19.64
N TYR A 497 15.86 -13.68 -18.82
CA TYR A 497 15.00 -13.43 -17.66
C TYR A 497 13.59 -13.05 -18.09
N ILE A 498 12.58 -13.72 -17.52
CA ILE A 498 11.17 -13.45 -17.80
C ILE A 498 10.50 -12.99 -16.50
N PRO A 499 10.21 -11.69 -16.35
CA PRO A 499 9.54 -11.17 -15.18
C PRO A 499 8.07 -11.63 -15.14
N ALA A 500 7.60 -12.09 -13.98
CA ALA A 500 6.20 -12.47 -13.78
C ALA A 500 5.33 -11.35 -13.19
N ASN A 501 5.95 -10.39 -12.49
CA ASN A 501 5.26 -9.29 -11.79
C ASN A 501 6.24 -8.16 -11.40
N GLY A 502 5.76 -7.15 -10.67
CA GLY A 502 6.58 -6.02 -10.24
C GLY A 502 7.33 -6.24 -8.92
N SER A 503 6.87 -7.14 -8.06
CA SER A 503 7.39 -7.30 -6.70
C SER A 503 8.48 -8.35 -6.54
N GLY A 504 8.50 -9.35 -7.44
CA GLY A 504 9.29 -10.57 -7.36
C GLY A 504 8.80 -11.57 -6.32
N LEU A 505 7.55 -11.40 -5.83
CA LEU A 505 6.87 -12.40 -5.00
C LEU A 505 6.18 -13.41 -5.93
N GLY A 506 6.48 -14.70 -5.79
CA GLY A 506 5.91 -15.75 -6.63
C GLY A 506 6.34 -17.12 -6.18
#